data_AF-A0A4Q6BUW3-F1
#
_entry.id   AF-A0A4Q6BUW3-F1
#
_cell.length_a   1.000
_cell.length_b   1.000
_cell.length_c   1.000
_cell.angle_alpha   90.00
_cell.angle_beta   90.00
_cell.angle_gamma   90.00
#
_symmetry.space_group_name_H-M   'P 1'
#
loop_
_entity.id
_entity.type
_entity.pdbx_description
1 polymer ?
#
loop_
_entity_poly.entity_id
_entity_poly.type
_entity_poly.pdbx_seq_one_letter_code
_entity_poly.pdbx_strand_id
1 'polypeptide(L)'
;MDSKQREVEKLSAELKAAKGQIASDQARYNEAQADLDKLQRLTNFGLKVEVRNNRMVIQLPGDILFDSGKDELRKQGSDVLQQVADIIRADKDLNGRSFQVAGHTDNAKYTSGPFKDNWGLSLMRARTVL
;
A
#
# COMPACT_ATOMS: atom_id res chain seq x y z
N MET A 1 43.51 -22.95 -21.47
CA MET A 1 43.51 -21.50 -21.19
C MET A 1 42.16 -20.87 -21.54
N ASP A 2 41.59 -21.21 -22.70
CA ASP A 2 40.31 -20.65 -23.17
C ASP A 2 39.08 -20.90 -22.29
N SER A 3 39.00 -22.05 -21.60
CA SER A 3 37.88 -22.35 -20.71
C SER A 3 37.82 -21.41 -19.50
N LYS A 4 38.98 -21.13 -18.89
CA LYS A 4 39.08 -20.19 -17.76
C LYS A 4 38.78 -18.76 -18.18
N GLN A 5 39.21 -18.35 -19.38
CA GLN A 5 38.93 -17.01 -19.90
C GLN A 5 37.42 -16.81 -20.14
N ARG A 6 36.74 -17.79 -20.73
CA ARG A 6 35.27 -17.77 -20.91
C ARG A 6 34.51 -17.75 -19.59
N GLU A 7 35.01 -18.46 -18.58
CA GLU A 7 34.41 -18.50 -17.25
C GLU A 7 34.55 -17.15 -16.53
N VAL A 8 35.73 -16.51 -16.62
CA VAL A 8 35.95 -15.16 -16.11
C VAL A 8 35.05 -14.14 -16.81
N GLU A 9 34.89 -14.24 -18.12
CA GLU A 9 33.98 -13.38 -18.89
C GLU A 9 32.52 -13.56 -18.46
N LYS A 10 32.05 -14.80 -18.32
CA LYS A 10 30.69 -15.12 -17.84
C LYS A 10 30.44 -14.59 -16.44
N LEU A 11 31.35 -14.86 -15.49
CA LEU A 11 31.24 -14.37 -14.11
C LEU A 11 31.27 -12.84 -14.05
N SER A 12 32.07 -12.17 -14.88
CA SER A 12 32.09 -10.70 -14.94
C SER A 12 30.78 -10.11 -15.47
N ALA A 13 30.14 -10.77 -16.44
CA ALA A 13 28.85 -10.37 -16.98
C ALA A 13 27.72 -10.57 -15.96
N GLU A 14 27.72 -11.71 -15.26
CA GLU A 14 26.78 -11.98 -14.16
C GLU A 14 26.96 -10.99 -13.00
N LEU A 15 28.20 -10.68 -12.61
CA LEU A 15 28.48 -9.68 -11.58
C LEU A 15 28.00 -8.29 -11.99
N LYS A 16 28.19 -7.91 -13.25
CA LYS A 16 27.70 -6.62 -13.78
C LYS A 16 26.17 -6.57 -13.77
N ALA A 17 25.50 -7.65 -14.18
CA ALA A 17 24.04 -7.75 -14.15
C ALA A 17 23.50 -7.70 -12.71
N ALA A 18 24.09 -8.47 -11.79
CA ALA A 18 23.74 -8.46 -10.37
C ALA A 18 23.96 -7.09 -9.72
N LYS A 19 25.08 -6.41 -10.01
CA LYS A 19 25.33 -5.04 -9.53
C LYS A 19 24.30 -4.04 -10.07
N GLY A 20 23.92 -4.17 -11.34
CA GLY A 20 22.85 -3.36 -11.93
C GLY A 20 21.51 -3.59 -11.23
N GLN A 21 21.16 -4.85 -10.96
CA GLN A 21 19.95 -5.22 -10.24
C GLN A 21 19.96 -4.64 -8.82
N ILE A 22 21.03 -4.83 -8.07
CA ILE A 22 21.19 -4.28 -6.71
C ILE A 22 21.06 -2.77 -6.71
N ALA A 23 21.69 -2.06 -7.66
CA ALA A 23 21.56 -0.60 -7.74
C ALA A 23 20.11 -0.16 -7.99
N SER A 24 19.38 -0.89 -8.86
CA SER A 24 17.97 -0.61 -9.13
C SER A 24 17.07 -0.88 -7.92
N ASP A 25 17.36 -1.95 -7.17
CA ASP A 25 16.60 -2.32 -5.97
C ASP A 25 16.90 -1.34 -4.82
N GLN A 26 18.15 -0.88 -4.71
CA GLN A 26 18.55 0.16 -3.75
C GLN A 26 17.84 1.48 -4.03
N ALA A 27 17.75 1.89 -5.29
CA ALA A 27 17.05 3.11 -5.68
C ALA A 27 15.55 3.04 -5.34
N ARG A 28 14.90 1.91 -5.67
CA ARG A 28 13.50 1.65 -5.31
C ARG A 28 13.28 1.65 -3.80
N TYR A 29 14.21 1.08 -3.04
CA TYR A 29 14.12 1.06 -1.59
C TYR A 29 14.21 2.48 -1.01
N ASN A 30 15.16 3.29 -1.49
CA ASN A 30 15.32 4.66 -1.02
C ASN A 30 14.10 5.54 -1.36
N GLU A 31 13.51 5.36 -2.55
CA GLU A 31 12.26 6.05 -2.93
C GLU A 31 11.11 5.65 -2.00
N ALA A 32 10.96 4.35 -1.72
CA ALA A 32 9.94 3.86 -0.80
C ALA A 32 10.13 4.39 0.63
N GLN A 33 11.37 4.54 1.10
CA GLN A 33 11.68 5.16 2.40
C GLN A 33 11.30 6.64 2.43
N ALA A 34 11.64 7.40 1.39
CA ALA A 34 11.26 8.81 1.31
C ALA A 34 9.73 9.01 1.34
N ASP A 35 8.99 8.15 0.63
CA ASP A 35 7.53 8.19 0.66
C ASP A 35 6.96 7.79 2.02
N LEU A 36 7.57 6.81 2.71
CA LEU A 36 7.19 6.45 4.07
C LEU A 36 7.32 7.64 5.00
N ASP A 37 8.43 8.38 4.93
CA ASP A 37 8.64 9.57 5.77
C ASP A 37 7.61 10.67 5.49
N LYS A 38 7.22 10.86 4.23
CA LYS A 38 6.14 11.80 3.85
C LYS A 38 4.80 11.41 4.52
N LEU A 39 4.51 10.12 4.53
CA LEU A 39 3.24 9.59 5.04
C LEU A 39 3.29 9.19 6.52
N GLN A 40 4.44 9.25 7.19
CA GLN A 40 4.51 9.09 8.64
C GLN A 40 3.63 10.10 9.37
N ARG A 41 3.35 11.26 8.78
CA ARG A 41 2.35 12.22 9.29
C ARG A 41 0.96 11.60 9.44
N LEU A 42 0.62 10.59 8.64
CA LEU A 42 -0.63 9.85 8.75
C LEU A 42 -0.71 8.98 10.01
N THR A 43 0.42 8.62 10.60
CA THR A 43 0.45 7.84 11.84
C THR A 43 -0.13 8.61 13.02
N ASN A 44 -0.08 9.95 12.99
CA ASN A 44 -0.75 10.81 13.97
C ASN A 44 -2.28 10.64 13.98
N PHE A 45 -2.86 10.13 12.89
CA PHE A 45 -4.30 9.85 12.77
C PHE A 45 -4.66 8.40 13.10
N GLY A 46 -3.73 7.64 13.69
CA GLY A 46 -3.92 6.22 14.01
C GLY A 46 -3.86 5.30 12.78
N LEU A 47 -3.33 5.79 11.66
CA LEU A 47 -3.13 5.01 10.44
C LEU A 47 -1.77 4.33 10.47
N LYS A 48 -1.70 3.09 10.01
CA LYS A 48 -0.44 2.38 9.91
C LYS A 48 0.04 2.42 8.45
N VAL A 49 1.26 2.90 8.23
CA VAL A 49 1.89 2.91 6.91
C VAL A 49 3.03 1.89 6.92
N GLU A 50 3.04 0.96 5.97
CA GLU A 50 4.09 -0.04 5.82
C GLU A 50 4.45 -0.29 4.36
N VAL A 51 5.66 -0.78 4.10
CA VAL A 51 6.07 -1.26 2.78
C VAL A 51 6.00 -2.78 2.77
N ARG A 52 5.19 -3.33 1.88
CA ARG A 52 5.02 -4.78 1.67
C ARG A 52 5.17 -5.11 0.19
N ASN A 53 6.08 -6.02 -0.15
CA ASN A 53 6.33 -6.46 -1.53
C ASN A 53 6.57 -5.27 -2.50
N ASN A 54 7.42 -4.32 -2.11
CA ASN A 54 7.69 -3.08 -2.86
C ASN A 54 6.44 -2.21 -3.13
N ARG A 55 5.37 -2.41 -2.37
CA ARG A 55 4.17 -1.56 -2.39
C ARG A 55 3.98 -0.91 -1.06
N MET A 56 3.62 0.36 -1.11
CA MET A 56 3.19 1.09 0.06
C MET A 56 1.76 0.71 0.40
N VAL A 57 1.52 0.41 1.68
CA VAL A 57 0.22 0.01 2.20
C VAL A 57 -0.15 0.96 3.33
N ILE A 58 -1.25 1.67 3.16
CA ILE A 58 -1.87 2.49 4.21
C ILE A 58 -3.03 1.66 4.78
N GLN A 59 -2.90 1.29 6.05
CA GLN A 59 -3.92 0.55 6.78
C GLN A 59 -4.71 1.51 7.65
N LEU A 60 -6.02 1.54 7.40
CA LEU A 60 -6.98 2.31 8.18
C LEU A 60 -7.78 1.34 9.06
N PRO A 61 -7.85 1.58 10.39
CA PRO A 61 -8.67 0.77 11.27
C PRO A 61 -10.15 0.83 10.87
N GLY A 62 -10.78 -0.34 10.70
CA GLY A 62 -12.18 -0.45 10.29
C GLY A 62 -13.14 0.27 11.24
N ASP A 63 -12.89 0.19 12.55
CA ASP A 63 -13.75 0.80 13.58
C ASP A 63 -13.76 2.33 13.54
N ILE A 64 -12.73 2.95 12.97
CA ILE A 64 -12.68 4.40 12.74
C ILE A 64 -13.54 4.77 11.52
N LEU A 65 -13.49 3.93 10.49
CA LEU A 65 -14.14 4.21 9.20
C LEU A 65 -15.62 3.86 9.18
N PHE A 66 -16.01 2.74 9.78
CA PHE A 66 -17.35 2.15 9.64
C PHE A 66 -17.88 1.69 10.99
N ASP A 67 -19.21 1.74 11.16
CA ASP A 67 -19.83 0.98 12.24
C ASP A 67 -19.84 -0.53 11.90
N SER A 68 -20.00 -1.38 12.91
CA SER A 68 -20.10 -2.82 12.71
C SER A 68 -21.25 -3.18 11.76
N GLY A 69 -20.96 -4.03 10.76
CA GLY A 69 -21.92 -4.45 9.73
C GLY A 69 -22.33 -3.39 8.71
N LYS A 70 -21.86 -2.13 8.83
CA LYS A 70 -22.19 -1.05 7.90
C LYS A 70 -21.08 -0.78 6.88
N ASP A 71 -21.48 -0.27 5.73
CA ASP A 71 -20.64 0.23 4.63
C ASP A 71 -20.67 1.76 4.46
N GLU A 72 -21.45 2.44 5.30
CA GLU A 72 -21.49 3.91 5.39
C GLU A 72 -20.33 4.44 6.25
N LEU A 73 -19.64 5.46 5.75
CA LEU A 73 -18.55 6.10 6.47
C LEU A 73 -19.07 6.88 7.69
N ARG A 74 -18.39 6.68 8.82
CA ARG A 74 -18.54 7.54 9.99
C ARG A 74 -17.99 8.93 9.64
N LYS A 75 -18.52 9.98 10.27
CA LYS A 75 -18.01 11.35 10.10
C LYS A 75 -16.50 11.43 10.33
N GLN A 76 -16.03 10.83 11.44
CA GLN A 76 -14.61 10.76 11.76
C GLN A 76 -13.81 10.02 10.69
N GLY A 77 -14.34 8.93 10.12
CA GLY A 77 -13.72 8.20 9.03
C GLY A 77 -13.56 9.05 7.77
N SER A 78 -14.60 9.81 7.41
CA SER A 78 -14.54 10.76 6.30
C SER A 78 -13.50 11.86 6.53
N ASP A 79 -13.40 12.40 7.75
CA ASP A 79 -12.42 13.43 8.09
C ASP A 79 -10.97 12.91 7.98
N VAL A 80 -10.74 11.65 8.37
CA VAL A 80 -9.43 10.99 8.23
C VAL A 80 -9.09 10.73 6.75
N LEU A 81 -10.04 10.23 5.97
CA LEU A 81 -9.85 9.99 4.54
C LEU A 81 -9.58 11.29 3.77
N GLN A 82 -10.24 12.38 4.14
CA GLN A 82 -9.97 13.69 3.55
C GLN A 82 -8.52 14.13 3.79
N GLN A 83 -7.99 13.94 4.99
CA GLN A 83 -6.60 14.28 5.32
C GLN A 83 -5.60 13.41 4.54
N VAL A 84 -5.89 12.11 4.37
CA VAL A 84 -5.09 11.23 3.50
C VAL A 84 -5.11 11.75 2.06
N ALA A 85 -6.28 12.11 1.54
CA ALA A 85 -6.43 12.63 0.19
C ALA A 85 -5.68 13.95 0.01
N ASP A 86 -5.69 14.84 0.99
CA ASP A 86 -5.00 16.12 0.93
C ASP A 86 -3.48 15.95 0.92
N ILE A 87 -2.93 15.00 1.69
CA ILE A 87 -1.50 14.67 1.66
C ILE A 87 -1.10 14.09 0.30
N ILE A 88 -1.91 13.18 -0.25
CA ILE A 88 -1.66 12.61 -1.58
C ILE A 88 -1.69 13.70 -2.65
N ARG A 89 -2.68 14.59 -2.63
CA ARG A 89 -2.82 15.69 -3.62
C ARG A 89 -1.71 16.74 -3.51
N ALA A 90 -1.21 17.00 -2.30
CA ALA A 90 -0.17 18.00 -2.06
C ALA A 90 1.20 17.59 -2.60
N ASP A 91 1.45 16.28 -2.71
CA ASP A 91 2.71 15.73 -3.21
C ASP A 91 2.57 15.28 -4.68
N LYS A 92 3.38 15.84 -5.57
CA LYS A 92 3.30 15.55 -7.01
C LYS A 92 3.63 14.10 -7.35
N ASP A 93 4.54 13.48 -6.60
CA ASP A 93 4.97 12.11 -6.84
C ASP A 93 3.88 11.13 -6.38
N LEU A 94 3.24 11.40 -5.24
CA LEU A 94 2.13 10.60 -4.74
C LEU A 94 0.87 10.79 -5.61
N ASN A 95 0.53 12.01 -5.99
CA ASN A 95 -0.65 12.31 -6.81
C ASN A 95 -0.58 11.67 -8.21
N GLY A 96 0.63 11.45 -8.74
CA GLY A 96 0.84 10.80 -10.03
C GLY A 96 0.71 9.27 -10.02
N ARG A 97 0.48 8.65 -8.84
CA ARG A 97 0.44 7.20 -8.69
C ARG A 97 -0.98 6.64 -8.78
N SER A 98 -1.05 5.36 -9.12
CA SER A 98 -2.29 4.59 -9.07
C SER A 98 -2.50 4.03 -7.66
N PHE A 99 -3.69 4.25 -7.11
CA PHE A 99 -4.08 3.73 -5.80
C PHE A 99 -5.07 2.57 -5.96
N GLN A 100 -4.93 1.57 -5.10
CA GLN A 100 -5.87 0.47 -4.98
C GLN A 100 -6.48 0.49 -3.58
N VAL A 101 -7.81 0.54 -3.51
CA VAL A 101 -8.55 0.45 -2.25
C VAL A 101 -9.03 -1.00 -2.06
N ALA A 102 -8.71 -1.58 -0.90
CA ALA A 102 -9.14 -2.93 -0.52
C ALA A 102 -9.88 -2.87 0.81
N GLY A 103 -11.10 -3.42 0.83
CA GLY A 103 -11.90 -3.57 2.04
C GLY A 103 -11.65 -4.93 2.67
N HIS A 104 -11.62 -4.98 4.00
CA HIS A 104 -11.56 -6.22 4.76
C HIS A 104 -12.70 -6.26 5.79
N THR A 105 -13.10 -7.46 6.16
CA THR A 105 -13.98 -7.72 7.30
C THR A 105 -13.23 -8.63 8.28
N ASP A 106 -13.74 -8.74 9.50
CA ASP A 106 -13.33 -9.82 10.39
C ASP A 106 -13.86 -11.18 9.89
N ASN A 107 -13.55 -12.22 10.66
CA ASN A 107 -14.02 -13.58 10.44
C ASN A 107 -15.42 -13.85 11.05
N ALA A 108 -16.04 -12.85 11.70
CA ALA A 108 -17.38 -13.01 12.21
C ALA A 108 -18.33 -13.18 11.02
N LYS A 109 -19.27 -14.12 11.14
CA LYS A 109 -20.24 -14.36 10.08
C LYS A 109 -21.08 -13.09 9.94
N TYR A 110 -21.15 -12.56 8.72
CA TYR A 110 -22.17 -11.56 8.38
C TYR A 110 -23.53 -12.23 8.46
N THR A 111 -24.31 -11.90 9.49
CA THR A 111 -25.59 -12.58 9.78
C THR A 111 -26.81 -11.76 9.36
N SER A 112 -26.67 -10.45 9.15
CA SER A 112 -27.81 -9.57 8.86
C SER A 112 -27.40 -8.31 8.11
N GLY A 113 -28.28 -7.82 7.23
CA GLY A 113 -28.15 -6.58 6.46
C GLY A 113 -28.28 -6.79 4.94
N PRO A 114 -27.93 -5.80 4.12
CA PRO A 114 -28.22 -5.81 2.67
C PRO A 114 -27.32 -6.76 1.87
N PHE A 115 -26.20 -7.22 2.44
CA PHE A 115 -25.23 -8.08 1.77
C PHE A 115 -25.45 -9.56 2.06
N LYS A 116 -25.08 -10.42 1.11
CA LYS A 116 -25.19 -11.87 1.26
C LYS A 116 -24.11 -12.44 2.19
N ASP A 117 -22.94 -11.82 2.22
CA ASP A 117 -21.74 -12.29 2.92
C ASP A 117 -20.73 -11.16 3.15
N ASN A 118 -19.61 -11.52 3.78
CA ASN A 118 -18.46 -10.62 4.01
C ASN A 118 -17.80 -10.13 2.71
N TRP A 119 -17.94 -10.85 1.59
CA TRP A 119 -17.46 -10.39 0.29
C TRP A 119 -18.25 -9.17 -0.20
N GLY A 120 -19.58 -9.22 -0.09
CA GLY A 120 -20.42 -8.06 -0.40
C GLY A 120 -20.10 -6.85 0.47
N LEU A 121 -19.96 -7.04 1.78
CA LEU A 121 -19.65 -5.94 2.70
C LEU A 121 -18.27 -5.34 2.44
N SER A 122 -17.23 -6.16 2.26
CA SER A 122 -15.86 -5.69 2.00
C SER A 122 -15.76 -4.94 0.67
N LEU A 123 -16.42 -5.42 -0.38
CA LEU A 123 -16.46 -4.77 -1.69
C LEU A 123 -17.13 -3.39 -1.58
N MET A 124 -18.26 -3.31 -0.88
CA MET A 124 -18.98 -2.04 -0.73
C MET A 124 -18.22 -1.04 0.14
N ARG A 125 -17.58 -1.48 1.22
CA ARG A 125 -16.67 -0.62 2.00
C ARG A 125 -15.52 -0.07 1.16
N ALA A 126 -14.91 -0.89 0.32
CA ALA A 126 -13.87 -0.43 -0.60
C ALA A 126 -14.41 0.61 -1.59
N ARG A 127 -15.62 0.38 -2.11
CA ARG A 127 -16.30 1.29 -3.03
C ARG A 127 -16.67 2.63 -2.38
N THR A 128 -17.08 2.65 -1.12
CA THR A 128 -17.42 3.89 -0.40
C THR A 128 -16.21 4.80 -0.21
N VAL A 129 -15.01 4.22 -0.12
CA VAL A 129 -13.75 4.96 0.08
C VAL A 129 -13.16 5.48 -1.24
N LEU A 130 -13.49 4.86 -2.36
CA LEU A 130 -12.99 5.20 -3.70
C LEU A 130 -13.56 6.55 -4.19
#